data_AF-A0A956D4K1-F1
#
_entry.id   AF-A0A956D4K1-F1
#
_cell.length_a   1.000
_cell.length_b   1.000
_cell.length_c   1.000
_cell.angle_alpha   90.00
_cell.angle_beta   90.00
_cell.angle_gamma   90.00
#
_symmetry.space_group_name_H-M   'P 1'
#
loop_
_entity.id
_entity.type
_entity.pdbx_description
1 polymer ?
#
loop_
_entity_poly.entity_id
_entity_poly.type
_entity_poly.pdbx_seq_one_letter_code
_entity_poly.pdbx_strand_id
1 'polypeptide(L)'
;MALIIAITALAILAVLLADLHQSTGTSFAIAATQRDQLRAEYMAKSGLNLTRLLVAKEPDIRQVVTPYYVALAGRPPPMLPVWRMADSLLKPFCDYEATQRLQTGINFGSAQGLGETNGRCTIVSFAENAKINVNAPLNFSGDRARRSIAMQLFAMMGGYQVESRYDPLFQQRDRDGQFTNRLDVVSAIIDWWDFDVDRTTFDPGRAEVTSSGSEDDLYRRLSDPYDAKNAPLDSLEELRLVRGIGDDFWATFVEPTPNDPDARIVTIYGSGAVNPNEAPPEVILARLCSYLEDQPLCSNPAEAAKFVQLLSTARSLIPLPFFSRVSDFLAFIEGRGGPRDLYPMLQSFLGADNPLLFQPVTIPAGQRTEIDNTFVTAARILTVHVTGQSGCREMDEYGECVGGYRGEVRLNTVLNFDERWTPPPPNAGAMPGLGVYHYYRVE
;
A
#
# COMPACT_ATOMS: atom_id res chain seq x y z
N MET A 1 4.88 30.53 71.76
CA MET A 1 5.92 30.89 70.76
C MET A 1 6.58 29.66 70.15
N ALA A 2 7.18 28.75 70.95
CA ALA A 2 7.82 27.53 70.42
C ALA A 2 6.91 26.65 69.53
N LEU A 3 5.64 26.48 69.91
CA LEU A 3 4.68 25.67 69.14
C LEU A 3 4.31 26.29 67.79
N ILE A 4 4.20 27.62 67.72
CA ILE A 4 3.92 28.33 66.46
C ILE A 4 5.12 28.19 65.52
N ILE A 5 6.34 28.38 66.04
CA ILE A 5 7.58 28.23 65.27
C ILE A 5 7.72 26.80 64.70
N ALA A 6 7.40 25.79 65.51
CA ALA A 6 7.42 24.39 65.08
C ALA A 6 6.40 24.10 63.98
N ILE A 7 5.16 24.57 64.12
CA ILE A 7 4.12 24.39 63.09
C ILE A 7 4.49 25.12 61.80
N THR A 8 5.00 26.35 61.88
CA THR A 8 5.45 27.09 60.69
C THR A 8 6.62 26.40 59.99
N ALA A 9 7.58 25.85 60.76
CA ALA A 9 8.70 25.12 60.19
C ALA A 9 8.24 23.82 59.51
N LEU A 10 7.31 23.08 60.12
CA LEU A 10 6.72 21.88 59.51
C LEU A 10 5.93 22.21 58.23
N ALA A 11 5.17 23.30 58.23
CA ALA A 11 4.42 23.74 57.05
C ALA A 11 5.37 24.10 55.88
N ILE A 12 6.45 24.84 56.16
CA ILE A 12 7.46 25.17 55.14
C ILE A 12 8.15 23.90 54.61
N LEU A 13 8.53 22.98 55.51
CA LEU A 13 9.18 21.72 55.12
C LEU A 13 8.24 20.83 54.28
N ALA A 14 6.95 20.77 54.63
CA ALA A 14 5.96 20.03 53.87
C ALA A 14 5.78 20.59 52.45
N VAL A 15 5.73 21.93 52.30
CA VAL A 15 5.67 22.58 50.99
C VAL A 15 6.93 22.30 50.18
N LEU A 16 8.11 22.41 50.79
CA LEU A 16 9.38 22.13 50.11
C LEU A 16 9.50 20.66 49.69
N LEU A 17 9.06 19.73 50.52
CA LEU A 17 9.03 18.29 50.19
C LEU A 17 8.05 18.01 49.05
N ALA A 18 6.87 18.64 49.06
CA ALA A 18 5.90 18.51 47.98
C ALA A 18 6.44 19.06 46.64
N ASP A 19 7.10 20.21 46.66
CA ASP A 19 7.72 20.82 45.47
C ASP A 19 8.87 19.96 44.93
N LEU A 20 9.75 19.44 45.80
CA LEU A 20 10.82 18.52 45.41
C LEU A 20 10.28 17.21 44.83
N HIS A 21 9.22 16.65 45.42
CA HIS A 21 8.58 15.44 44.92
C HIS A 21 7.95 15.68 43.55
N GLN A 22 7.27 16.82 43.36
CA GLN A 22 6.69 17.20 42.08
C GLN A 22 7.77 17.43 41.01
N SER A 23 8.79 18.24 41.31
CA SER A 23 9.90 18.55 40.39
C SER A 23 10.71 17.31 40.00
N THR A 24 10.99 16.42 40.95
CA THR A 24 11.72 15.17 40.70
C THR A 24 10.86 14.21 39.89
N GLY A 25 9.57 14.10 40.22
CA GLY A 25 8.62 13.26 39.49
C GLY A 25 8.44 13.69 38.04
N THR A 26 8.29 15.00 37.77
CA THR A 26 8.19 15.54 36.41
C THR A 26 9.49 15.34 35.63
N SER A 27 10.64 15.63 36.25
CA SER A 27 11.95 15.41 35.62
C SER A 27 12.18 13.95 35.25
N PHE A 28 11.82 13.03 36.15
CA PHE A 28 11.89 11.59 35.89
C PHE A 28 10.97 11.17 34.75
N ALA A 29 9.72 11.66 34.73
CA ALA A 29 8.77 11.35 33.67
C ALA A 29 9.27 11.84 32.30
N ILE A 30 9.81 13.05 32.21
CA ILE A 30 10.39 13.61 30.98
C ILE A 30 11.58 12.76 30.51
N ALA A 31 12.52 12.44 31.41
CA ALA A 31 13.69 11.63 31.08
C ALA A 31 13.31 10.22 30.62
N ALA A 32 12.32 9.59 31.26
CA ALA A 32 11.80 8.29 30.87
C ALA A 32 11.15 8.34 29.49
N THR A 33 10.33 9.36 29.20
CA THR A 33 9.70 9.55 27.88
C THR A 33 10.74 9.80 26.80
N GLN A 34 11.75 10.66 27.03
CA GLN A 34 12.82 10.91 26.05
C GLN A 34 13.63 9.66 25.74
N ARG A 35 13.98 8.88 26.78
CA ARG A 35 14.67 7.60 26.63
C ARG A 35 13.82 6.62 25.80
N ASP A 36 12.54 6.49 26.13
CA ASP A 36 11.65 5.54 25.47
C ASP A 36 11.32 5.99 24.04
N GLN A 37 11.22 7.30 23.76
CA GLN A 37 11.07 7.85 22.40
C GLN A 37 12.30 7.54 21.55
N LEU A 38 13.51 7.73 22.08
CA LEU A 38 14.75 7.41 21.37
C LEU A 38 14.84 5.90 21.07
N ARG A 39 14.48 5.06 22.04
CA ARG A 39 14.40 3.61 21.83
C ARG A 39 13.40 3.24 20.74
N ALA A 40 12.19 3.83 20.78
CA ALA A 40 11.16 3.62 19.76
C ALA A 40 11.68 4.00 18.36
N GLU A 41 12.37 5.14 18.22
CA GLU A 41 12.97 5.55 16.94
C GLU A 41 13.99 4.54 16.41
N TYR A 42 14.89 4.04 17.27
CA TYR A 42 15.88 3.03 16.87
C TYR A 42 15.24 1.67 16.59
N MET A 43 14.16 1.29 17.28
CA MET A 43 13.40 0.08 16.93
C MET A 43 12.77 0.21 15.55
N ALA A 44 12.16 1.36 15.24
CA ALA A 44 11.60 1.61 13.91
C ALA A 44 12.69 1.58 12.82
N LYS A 45 13.83 2.23 13.05
CA LYS A 45 14.98 2.19 12.12
C LYS A 45 15.55 0.79 11.94
N SER A 46 15.56 -0.02 13.00
CA SER A 46 16.02 -1.41 12.95
C SER A 46 15.08 -2.26 12.11
N GLY A 47 13.77 -2.18 12.35
CA GLY A 47 12.76 -2.85 11.53
C GLY A 47 12.89 -2.50 10.05
N LEU A 48 13.01 -1.21 9.72
CA LEU A 48 13.19 -0.75 8.34
C LEU A 48 14.44 -1.31 7.67
N ASN A 49 15.59 -1.25 8.34
CA ASN A 49 16.85 -1.76 7.79
C ASN A 49 16.85 -3.29 7.64
N LEU A 50 16.20 -4.00 8.57
CA LEU A 50 16.01 -5.45 8.47
C LEU A 50 15.07 -5.81 7.32
N THR A 51 13.99 -5.07 7.09
CA THR A 51 13.11 -5.25 5.92
C THR A 51 13.88 -5.04 4.62
N ARG A 52 14.73 -4.01 4.54
CA ARG A 52 15.59 -3.77 3.36
C ARG A 52 16.54 -4.93 3.11
N LEU A 53 17.16 -5.48 4.15
CA LEU A 53 18.02 -6.65 4.06
C LEU A 53 17.24 -7.89 3.63
N LEU A 54 16.04 -8.10 4.17
CA LEU A 54 15.15 -9.21 3.81
C LEU A 54 14.79 -9.17 2.32
N VAL A 55 14.41 -8.00 1.79
CA VAL A 55 14.14 -7.80 0.35
C VAL A 55 15.38 -8.07 -0.48
N ALA A 56 16.55 -7.57 -0.05
CA ALA A 56 17.82 -7.82 -0.73
C ALA A 56 18.19 -9.32 -0.79
N LYS A 57 17.71 -10.10 0.17
CA LYS A 57 17.94 -11.55 0.30
C LYS A 57 16.85 -12.42 -0.30
N GLU A 58 15.82 -11.82 -0.90
CA GLU A 58 14.76 -12.55 -1.60
C GLU A 58 15.32 -13.55 -2.64
N PRO A 59 16.33 -13.23 -3.47
CA PRO A 59 16.81 -14.19 -4.46
C PRO A 59 17.38 -15.47 -3.84
N ASP A 60 18.09 -15.35 -2.71
CA ASP A 60 18.65 -16.47 -1.96
C ASP A 60 17.52 -17.33 -1.35
N ILE A 61 16.51 -16.68 -0.75
CA ILE A 61 15.32 -17.34 -0.19
C ILE A 61 14.55 -18.09 -1.28
N ARG A 62 14.35 -17.43 -2.42
CA ARG A 62 13.65 -17.99 -3.57
C ARG A 62 14.35 -19.24 -4.11
N GLN A 63 15.68 -19.25 -4.16
CA GLN A 63 16.46 -20.41 -4.58
C GLN A 63 16.22 -21.62 -3.67
N VAL A 64 16.13 -21.40 -2.35
CA VAL A 64 15.88 -22.47 -1.37
C VAL A 64 14.50 -23.11 -1.56
N VAL A 65 13.47 -22.31 -1.83
CA VAL A 65 12.09 -22.84 -1.97
C VAL A 65 11.75 -23.32 -3.39
N THR A 66 12.60 -23.02 -4.38
CA THR A 66 12.36 -23.36 -5.78
C THR A 66 12.01 -24.84 -6.01
N PRO A 67 12.72 -25.84 -5.44
CA PRO A 67 12.40 -27.24 -5.66
C PRO A 67 10.98 -27.61 -5.21
N TYR A 68 10.55 -27.09 -4.07
CA TYR A 68 9.20 -27.30 -3.54
C TYR A 68 8.15 -26.61 -4.42
N TYR A 69 8.42 -25.38 -4.84
CA TYR A 69 7.51 -24.64 -5.70
C TYR A 69 7.36 -25.30 -7.08
N VAL A 70 8.45 -25.80 -7.67
CA VAL A 70 8.39 -26.56 -8.94
C VAL A 70 7.62 -27.88 -8.78
N ALA A 71 7.77 -28.58 -7.65
CA ALA A 71 7.00 -29.79 -7.39
C ALA A 71 5.48 -29.51 -7.32
N LEU A 72 5.09 -28.38 -6.75
CA LEU A 72 3.68 -27.97 -6.60
C LEU A 72 3.10 -27.36 -7.88
N ALA A 73 3.72 -26.29 -8.40
CA ALA A 73 3.21 -25.48 -9.50
C ALA A 73 3.74 -25.90 -10.90
N GLY A 74 4.74 -26.79 -10.96
CA GLY A 74 5.33 -27.22 -12.23
C GLY A 74 6.22 -26.19 -12.95
N ARG A 75 6.49 -25.05 -12.30
CA ARG A 75 7.30 -23.94 -12.84
C ARG A 75 8.07 -23.26 -11.70
N PRO A 76 9.15 -22.50 -11.96
CA PRO A 76 9.85 -21.76 -10.91
C PRO A 76 8.97 -20.62 -10.35
N PRO A 77 9.17 -20.22 -9.08
CA PRO A 77 8.43 -19.12 -8.47
C PRO A 77 8.77 -17.76 -9.12
N PRO A 78 7.82 -16.80 -9.13
CA PRO A 78 8.14 -15.39 -9.39
C PRO A 78 8.98 -14.81 -8.23
N MET A 79 9.16 -13.49 -8.20
CA MET A 79 9.65 -12.82 -6.99
C MET A 79 8.68 -13.08 -5.84
N LEU A 80 9.20 -13.54 -4.71
CA LEU A 80 8.43 -13.83 -3.51
C LEU A 80 8.18 -12.54 -2.74
N PRO A 81 6.93 -12.29 -2.27
CA PRO A 81 6.60 -11.10 -1.52
C PRO A 81 7.06 -11.20 -0.05
N VAL A 82 8.36 -11.43 0.16
CA VAL A 82 8.96 -11.64 1.50
C VAL A 82 8.75 -10.43 2.42
N TRP A 83 8.60 -9.23 1.84
CA TRP A 83 8.25 -8.00 2.57
C TRP A 83 6.91 -8.13 3.29
N ARG A 84 5.88 -8.73 2.68
CA ARG A 84 4.58 -8.92 3.35
C ARG A 84 4.67 -9.81 4.59
N MET A 85 5.73 -10.62 4.69
CA MET A 85 6.02 -11.49 5.83
C MET A 85 7.02 -10.87 6.80
N ALA A 86 7.48 -9.63 6.58
CA ALA A 86 8.55 -9.01 7.34
C ALA A 86 8.24 -8.93 8.83
N ASP A 87 7.02 -8.56 9.23
CA ASP A 87 6.61 -8.49 10.64
C ASP A 87 6.82 -9.84 11.35
N SER A 88 6.33 -10.92 10.73
CA SER A 88 6.43 -12.27 11.27
C SER A 88 7.85 -12.81 11.25
N LEU A 89 8.57 -12.65 10.13
CA LEU A 89 9.93 -13.19 9.95
C LEU A 89 10.96 -12.45 10.81
N LEU A 90 10.76 -11.15 11.02
CA LEU A 90 11.67 -10.30 11.78
C LEU A 90 11.23 -10.11 13.24
N LYS A 91 10.12 -10.74 13.67
CA LYS A 91 9.64 -10.70 15.06
C LYS A 91 10.74 -10.97 16.10
N PRO A 92 11.66 -11.93 15.93
CA PRO A 92 12.75 -12.14 16.90
C PRO A 92 13.67 -10.93 17.12
N PHE A 93 13.79 -10.06 16.12
CA PHE A 93 14.58 -8.82 16.18
C PHE A 93 13.73 -7.64 16.60
N CYS A 94 12.45 -7.65 16.21
CA CYS A 94 11.52 -6.57 16.47
C CYS A 94 10.81 -6.69 17.81
N ASP A 95 10.77 -7.86 18.45
CA ASP A 95 10.01 -8.11 19.68
C ASP A 95 10.58 -9.35 20.37
N TYR A 96 11.84 -9.21 20.81
CA TYR A 96 12.63 -10.31 21.37
C TYR A 96 11.93 -10.93 22.59
N GLU A 97 11.41 -10.09 23.48
CA GLU A 97 10.75 -10.48 24.71
C GLU A 97 9.50 -11.33 24.44
N ALA A 98 8.68 -10.97 23.44
CA ALA A 98 7.55 -11.82 23.06
C ALA A 98 8.01 -13.10 22.34
N THR A 99 9.05 -13.03 21.50
CA THR A 99 9.58 -14.22 20.82
C THR A 99 10.13 -15.25 21.79
N GLN A 100 10.78 -14.86 22.90
CA GLN A 100 11.25 -15.81 23.91
C GLN A 100 10.11 -16.58 24.58
N ARG A 101 8.90 -16.01 24.63
CA ARG A 101 7.71 -16.69 25.15
C ARG A 101 7.12 -17.66 24.13
N LEU A 102 7.35 -17.42 22.84
CA LEU A 102 6.96 -18.35 21.78
C LEU A 102 7.94 -19.54 21.78
N GLN A 103 7.43 -20.75 22.03
CA GLN A 103 8.19 -21.99 21.96
C GLN A 103 8.49 -22.40 20.51
N THR A 104 9.22 -21.55 19.78
CA THR A 104 9.53 -21.72 18.35
C THR A 104 10.54 -22.84 18.06
N GLY A 105 11.08 -23.50 19.10
CA GLY A 105 12.12 -24.52 18.98
C GLY A 105 13.52 -23.97 18.65
N ILE A 106 13.65 -22.65 18.44
CA ILE A 106 14.91 -21.95 18.21
C ILE A 106 15.24 -21.13 19.47
N ASN A 107 16.42 -21.36 20.05
CA ASN A 107 16.87 -20.58 21.20
C ASN A 107 17.62 -19.33 20.73
N PHE A 108 16.95 -18.17 20.81
CA PHE A 108 17.54 -16.87 20.49
C PHE A 108 18.32 -16.25 21.68
N GLY A 109 18.28 -16.88 22.87
CA GLY A 109 18.99 -16.44 24.06
C GLY A 109 20.51 -16.49 23.96
N SER A 110 21.03 -17.39 23.12
CA SER A 110 22.48 -17.54 22.88
C SER A 110 22.98 -16.80 21.63
N ALA A 111 22.09 -16.15 20.88
CA ALA A 111 22.44 -15.47 19.64
C ALA A 111 23.12 -14.12 19.93
N GLN A 112 24.32 -13.94 19.40
CA GLN A 112 25.06 -12.68 19.54
C GLN A 112 24.33 -11.55 18.79
N GLY A 113 24.08 -10.43 19.48
CA GLY A 113 23.39 -9.28 18.91
C GLY A 113 21.85 -9.33 19.03
N LEU A 114 21.31 -10.40 19.62
CA LEU A 114 19.91 -10.48 20.05
C LEU A 114 19.85 -10.46 21.58
N GLY A 115 18.93 -9.68 22.13
CA GLY A 115 18.75 -9.53 23.57
C GLY A 115 17.57 -8.63 23.88
N GLU A 116 17.33 -8.39 25.17
CA GLU A 116 16.27 -7.50 25.62
C GLU A 116 16.44 -6.11 25.00
N THR A 117 15.40 -5.67 24.29
CA THR A 117 15.39 -4.39 23.61
C THR A 117 14.62 -3.34 24.40
N ASN A 118 13.76 -3.79 25.34
CA ASN A 118 12.78 -2.95 26.03
C ASN A 118 11.92 -2.13 25.07
N GLY A 119 11.69 -2.65 23.87
CA GLY A 119 10.93 -2.02 22.81
C GLY A 119 10.41 -3.05 21.84
N ARG A 120 9.58 -2.61 20.90
CA ARG A 120 9.16 -3.42 19.78
C ARG A 120 9.13 -2.62 18.49
N CYS A 121 9.19 -3.30 17.35
CA CYS A 121 8.75 -2.77 16.07
C CYS A 121 7.64 -3.62 15.47
N THR A 122 6.73 -2.96 14.74
CA THR A 122 5.73 -3.60 13.90
C THR A 122 5.87 -3.07 12.48
N ILE A 123 5.89 -3.98 11.51
CA ILE A 123 6.23 -3.69 10.12
C ILE A 123 5.01 -3.96 9.24
N VAL A 124 4.58 -2.95 8.48
CA VAL A 124 3.59 -3.11 7.40
C VAL A 124 4.29 -2.77 6.10
N SER A 125 4.31 -3.70 5.15
CA SER A 125 4.94 -3.43 3.86
C SER A 125 4.28 -4.13 2.69
N PHE A 126 4.26 -3.43 1.55
CA PHE A 126 3.55 -3.84 0.37
C PHE A 126 4.19 -3.26 -0.89
N ALA A 127 3.89 -3.87 -2.02
CA ALA A 127 4.38 -3.43 -3.31
C ALA A 127 3.48 -2.33 -3.90
N GLU A 128 4.06 -1.26 -4.41
CA GLU A 128 3.30 -0.15 -4.99
C GLU A 128 2.64 -0.52 -6.32
N ASN A 129 3.23 -1.45 -7.06
CA ASN A 129 2.58 -2.03 -8.24
C ASN A 129 1.45 -3.02 -7.90
N ALA A 130 1.09 -3.19 -6.62
CA ALA A 130 -0.18 -3.82 -6.24
C ALA A 130 -1.38 -2.87 -6.38
N LYS A 131 -1.15 -1.58 -6.71
CA LYS A 131 -2.14 -0.51 -6.70
C LYS A 131 -2.22 0.20 -8.05
N ILE A 132 -3.31 0.94 -8.27
CA ILE A 132 -3.51 1.79 -9.45
C ILE A 132 -2.73 3.09 -9.27
N ASN A 133 -1.85 3.43 -10.22
CA ASN A 133 -1.15 4.70 -10.19
C ASN A 133 -2.09 5.83 -10.65
N VAL A 134 -2.24 6.87 -9.82
CA VAL A 134 -3.07 8.07 -10.09
C VAL A 134 -2.25 9.33 -10.33
N ASN A 135 -0.92 9.18 -10.42
CA ASN A 135 0.06 10.23 -10.66
C ASN A 135 0.77 10.02 -12.01
N ALA A 136 1.61 10.97 -12.42
CA ALA A 136 2.48 10.83 -13.59
C ALA A 136 3.28 9.52 -13.52
N PRO A 137 3.07 8.56 -14.44
CA PRO A 137 3.67 7.24 -14.35
C PRO A 137 5.13 7.28 -14.82
N LEU A 138 6.01 6.49 -14.19
CA LEU A 138 7.44 6.50 -14.53
C LEU A 138 7.75 6.06 -15.97
N ASN A 139 6.92 5.21 -16.57
CA ASN A 139 7.19 4.57 -17.86
C ASN A 139 6.44 5.16 -19.05
N PHE A 140 5.53 6.11 -18.82
CA PHE A 140 4.72 6.71 -19.87
C PHE A 140 4.69 8.23 -19.70
N SER A 141 4.50 8.96 -20.79
CA SER A 141 4.34 10.42 -20.78
C SER A 141 3.33 10.87 -21.82
N GLY A 142 2.89 12.13 -21.72
CA GLY A 142 1.91 12.74 -22.62
C GLY A 142 0.59 11.96 -22.65
N ASP A 143 -0.07 11.96 -23.82
CA ASP A 143 -1.40 11.37 -24.00
C ASP A 143 -1.46 9.89 -23.68
N ARG A 144 -0.37 9.15 -23.87
CA ARG A 144 -0.32 7.73 -23.49
C ARG A 144 -0.47 7.55 -21.98
N ALA A 145 0.20 8.39 -21.19
CA ALA A 145 0.08 8.36 -19.73
C ALA A 145 -1.33 8.76 -19.30
N ARG A 146 -1.82 9.91 -19.81
CA ARG A 146 -3.15 10.44 -19.51
C ARG A 146 -4.24 9.42 -19.84
N ARG A 147 -4.22 8.85 -21.05
CA ARG A 147 -5.15 7.79 -21.47
C ARG A 147 -5.05 6.55 -20.57
N SER A 148 -3.84 6.03 -20.31
CA SER A 148 -3.68 4.81 -19.51
C SER A 148 -4.27 4.97 -18.10
N ILE A 149 -4.07 6.14 -17.47
CA ILE A 149 -4.63 6.44 -16.15
C ILE A 149 -6.14 6.67 -16.24
N ALA A 150 -6.62 7.40 -17.25
CA ALA A 150 -8.04 7.66 -17.47
C ALA A 150 -8.86 6.37 -17.56
N MET A 151 -8.41 5.44 -18.40
CA MET A 151 -9.07 4.15 -18.62
C MET A 151 -9.13 3.31 -17.33
N GLN A 152 -8.04 3.29 -16.56
CA GLN A 152 -7.98 2.55 -15.29
C GLN A 152 -8.87 3.16 -14.21
N LEU A 153 -8.85 4.49 -14.06
CA LEU A 153 -9.69 5.20 -13.09
C LEU A 153 -11.17 5.02 -13.44
N PHE A 154 -11.52 5.15 -14.72
CA PHE A 154 -12.90 4.95 -15.17
C PHE A 154 -13.36 3.51 -14.91
N ALA A 155 -12.52 2.51 -15.20
CA ALA A 155 -12.80 1.11 -14.88
C ALA A 155 -12.94 0.85 -13.36
N MET A 156 -12.05 1.42 -12.55
CA MET A 156 -12.08 1.32 -11.08
C MET A 156 -13.41 1.85 -10.51
N MET A 157 -13.91 2.94 -11.06
CA MET A 157 -15.20 3.54 -10.68
C MET A 157 -16.40 2.80 -11.29
N GLY A 158 -16.18 1.68 -11.97
CA GLY A 158 -17.21 0.85 -12.61
C GLY A 158 -17.82 1.47 -13.86
N GLY A 159 -17.13 2.39 -14.53
CA GLY A 159 -17.65 3.15 -15.67
C GLY A 159 -18.00 2.31 -16.90
N TYR A 160 -17.47 1.10 -17.04
CA TYR A 160 -17.81 0.16 -18.12
C TYR A 160 -18.98 -0.77 -17.77
N GLN A 161 -19.45 -0.78 -16.53
CA GLN A 161 -20.54 -1.63 -16.09
C GLN A 161 -21.89 -1.04 -16.50
N VAL A 162 -22.84 -1.91 -16.88
CA VAL A 162 -24.21 -1.47 -17.23
C VAL A 162 -24.91 -0.79 -16.05
N GLU A 163 -24.72 -1.33 -14.85
CA GLU A 163 -25.20 -0.74 -13.59
C GLU A 163 -24.13 -0.97 -12.54
N SER A 164 -23.42 0.10 -12.16
CA SER A 164 -22.34 -0.01 -11.20
C SER A 164 -22.86 0.24 -9.78
N ARG A 165 -22.39 -0.57 -8.83
CA ARG A 165 -22.59 -0.29 -7.39
C ARG A 165 -22.10 1.10 -6.96
N TYR A 166 -21.23 1.73 -7.76
CA TYR A 166 -20.67 3.05 -7.50
C TYR A 166 -21.47 4.19 -8.13
N ASP A 167 -22.52 3.92 -8.93
CA ASP A 167 -23.33 4.95 -9.58
C ASP A 167 -23.87 6.03 -8.61
N PRO A 168 -24.34 5.68 -7.40
CA PRO A 168 -24.83 6.68 -6.45
C PRO A 168 -23.79 7.73 -6.01
N LEU A 169 -22.49 7.44 -6.10
CA LEU A 169 -21.43 8.39 -5.74
C LEU A 169 -21.32 9.56 -6.74
N PHE A 170 -21.74 9.35 -8.00
CA PHE A 170 -21.58 10.32 -9.09
C PHE A 170 -22.89 10.99 -9.50
N GLN A 171 -23.98 10.70 -8.77
CA GLN A 171 -25.31 11.25 -8.99
C GLN A 171 -25.71 12.28 -7.91
N GLN A 172 -24.87 12.44 -6.90
CA GLN A 172 -25.07 13.40 -5.81
C GLN A 172 -24.38 14.72 -6.12
N ARG A 173 -24.82 15.79 -5.45
CA ARG A 173 -24.13 17.08 -5.51
C ARG A 173 -22.95 17.05 -4.54
N ASP A 174 -21.85 17.62 -4.98
CA ASP A 174 -20.68 17.87 -4.15
C ASP A 174 -20.99 18.93 -3.08
N ARG A 175 -20.06 19.13 -2.14
CA ARG A 175 -20.16 20.13 -1.07
C ARG A 175 -20.33 21.57 -1.59
N ASP A 176 -19.82 21.85 -2.79
CA ASP A 176 -19.96 23.15 -3.47
C ASP A 176 -21.31 23.30 -4.21
N GLY A 177 -22.19 22.30 -4.14
CA GLY A 177 -23.50 22.27 -4.77
C GLY A 177 -23.48 21.92 -6.26
N GLN A 178 -22.31 21.68 -6.84
CA GLN A 178 -22.18 21.27 -8.23
C GLN A 178 -22.31 19.76 -8.39
N PHE A 179 -22.55 19.29 -9.61
CA PHE A 179 -22.46 17.87 -9.94
C PHE A 179 -21.09 17.58 -10.55
N THR A 180 -20.48 16.48 -10.12
CA THR A 180 -19.23 15.97 -10.69
C THR A 180 -19.44 14.50 -11.02
N ASN A 181 -19.44 14.18 -12.31
CA ASN A 181 -19.60 12.80 -12.78
C ASN A 181 -18.25 12.09 -12.86
N ARG A 182 -18.24 10.78 -13.18
CA ARG A 182 -17.01 9.98 -13.30
C ARG A 182 -15.98 10.58 -14.25
N LEU A 183 -16.41 11.08 -15.41
CA LEU A 183 -15.51 11.66 -16.41
C LEU A 183 -14.89 12.94 -15.87
N ASP A 184 -15.66 13.76 -15.15
CA ASP A 184 -15.14 14.97 -14.50
C ASP A 184 -14.07 14.63 -13.45
N VAL A 185 -14.28 13.58 -12.63
CA VAL A 185 -13.26 13.11 -11.66
C VAL A 185 -12.00 12.63 -12.37
N VAL A 186 -12.15 11.82 -13.43
CA VAL A 186 -11.00 11.33 -14.22
C VAL A 186 -10.19 12.50 -14.77
N SER A 187 -10.86 13.46 -15.43
CA SER A 187 -10.22 14.65 -15.97
C SER A 187 -9.53 15.45 -14.87
N ALA A 188 -10.22 15.72 -13.75
CA ALA A 188 -9.66 16.52 -12.66
C ALA A 188 -8.43 15.89 -12.02
N ILE A 189 -8.36 14.55 -11.92
CA ILE A 189 -7.17 13.86 -11.43
C ILE A 189 -5.99 14.03 -12.40
N ILE A 190 -6.24 13.96 -13.70
CA ILE A 190 -5.19 14.10 -14.73
C ILE A 190 -4.67 15.53 -14.78
N ASP A 191 -5.59 16.50 -14.88
CA ASP A 191 -5.30 17.95 -14.89
C ASP A 191 -4.58 18.41 -13.60
N TRP A 192 -4.67 17.65 -12.51
CA TRP A 192 -3.94 17.99 -11.29
C TRP A 192 -2.43 17.84 -11.43
N TRP A 193 -1.97 16.83 -12.19
CA TRP A 193 -0.54 16.47 -12.26
C TRP A 193 0.11 16.70 -13.61
N ASP A 194 -0.64 16.84 -14.70
CA ASP A 194 -0.05 17.18 -15.99
C ASP A 194 0.45 18.64 -16.00
N PHE A 195 1.38 18.94 -16.89
CA PHE A 195 2.17 20.17 -16.81
C PHE A 195 1.56 21.35 -17.56
N ASP A 196 0.46 21.12 -18.27
CA ASP A 196 -0.20 22.16 -19.05
C ASP A 196 -1.30 22.87 -18.23
N VAL A 197 -2.19 23.59 -18.89
CA VAL A 197 -3.30 24.33 -18.25
C VAL A 197 -4.61 24.08 -19.01
N ASP A 198 -4.60 23.12 -19.94
CA ASP A 198 -5.62 22.86 -20.94
C ASP A 198 -6.42 21.62 -20.54
N ARG A 199 -7.66 21.85 -20.09
CA ARG A 199 -8.51 20.83 -19.48
C ARG A 199 -8.56 19.54 -20.27
N THR A 200 -8.24 18.42 -19.63
CA THR A 200 -8.36 17.09 -20.20
C THR A 200 -9.83 16.73 -20.39
N THR A 201 -10.14 16.22 -21.58
CA THR A 201 -11.41 15.60 -21.93
C THR A 201 -11.16 14.14 -22.30
N PHE A 202 -11.78 13.22 -21.55
CA PHE A 202 -11.66 11.79 -21.74
C PHE A 202 -12.92 11.20 -22.39
N ASP A 203 -12.76 10.50 -23.51
CA ASP A 203 -13.80 9.72 -24.19
C ASP A 203 -13.53 8.22 -23.97
N PRO A 204 -14.23 7.54 -23.04
CA PRO A 204 -14.02 6.14 -22.78
C PRO A 204 -14.41 5.26 -23.98
N GLY A 205 -15.39 5.66 -24.79
CA GLY A 205 -15.87 4.86 -25.93
C GLY A 205 -14.90 4.80 -27.10
N ARG A 206 -13.96 5.76 -27.17
CA ARG A 206 -12.85 5.75 -28.14
C ARG A 206 -11.50 5.41 -27.52
N ALA A 207 -11.44 5.28 -26.19
CA ALA A 207 -10.20 5.22 -25.44
C ALA A 207 -9.26 6.39 -25.80
N GLU A 208 -9.78 7.61 -25.84
CA GLU A 208 -9.05 8.82 -26.26
C GLU A 208 -9.06 9.89 -25.18
N VAL A 209 -7.96 10.63 -25.09
CA VAL A 209 -7.84 11.85 -24.29
C VAL A 209 -7.50 13.00 -25.22
N THR A 210 -8.14 14.14 -25.00
CA THR A 210 -7.93 15.38 -25.75
C THR A 210 -7.88 16.54 -24.76
N SER A 211 -7.34 17.68 -25.18
CA SER A 211 -7.34 18.91 -24.36
C SER A 211 -8.30 19.93 -24.96
N SER A 212 -9.18 20.50 -24.14
CA SER A 212 -10.14 21.52 -24.58
C SER A 212 -10.60 22.42 -23.44
N GLY A 213 -10.37 23.73 -23.60
CA GLY A 213 -10.70 24.72 -22.58
C GLY A 213 -9.54 24.94 -21.59
N SER A 214 -9.81 25.63 -20.49
CA SER A 214 -8.82 25.96 -19.45
C SER A 214 -9.21 25.35 -18.10
N GLU A 215 -8.23 24.89 -17.34
CA GLU A 215 -8.39 24.21 -16.04
C GLU A 215 -8.65 25.16 -14.88
N ASP A 216 -7.97 26.31 -14.87
CA ASP A 216 -7.87 27.26 -13.75
C ASP A 216 -9.22 27.82 -13.26
N ASP A 217 -10.23 27.82 -14.13
CA ASP A 217 -11.52 28.46 -13.87
C ASP A 217 -12.30 27.75 -12.76
N LEU A 218 -11.98 26.49 -12.47
CA LEU A 218 -12.72 25.65 -11.54
C LEU A 218 -12.34 25.91 -10.08
N TYR A 219 -11.04 25.86 -9.76
CA TYR A 219 -10.53 25.95 -8.38
C TYR A 219 -10.54 27.39 -7.86
N ARG A 220 -10.35 28.39 -8.74
CA ARG A 220 -10.39 29.81 -8.39
C ARG A 220 -11.78 30.32 -7.96
N ARG A 221 -12.84 29.56 -8.26
CA ARG A 221 -14.23 29.91 -7.90
C ARG A 221 -14.69 29.34 -6.56
N LEU A 222 -13.86 28.52 -5.91
CA LEU A 222 -14.17 27.97 -4.60
C LEU A 222 -14.20 29.08 -3.54
N SER A 223 -14.82 28.78 -2.39
CA SER A 223 -14.87 29.74 -1.27
C SER A 223 -13.48 30.07 -0.71
N ASP A 224 -12.55 29.11 -0.80
CA ASP A 224 -11.13 29.28 -0.53
C ASP A 224 -10.37 28.95 -1.83
N PRO A 225 -10.08 29.96 -2.67
CA PRO A 225 -9.49 29.76 -3.98
C PRO A 225 -8.05 29.22 -3.91
N TYR A 226 -7.72 28.28 -4.78
CA TYR A 226 -6.36 27.82 -5.05
C TYR A 226 -6.20 27.50 -6.54
N ASP A 227 -4.96 27.30 -6.97
CA ASP A 227 -4.63 26.86 -8.33
C ASP A 227 -4.40 25.35 -8.36
N ALA A 228 -4.64 24.74 -9.53
CA ALA A 228 -4.19 23.36 -9.77
C ALA A 228 -2.66 23.29 -9.69
N LYS A 229 -2.15 22.14 -9.26
CA LYS A 229 -0.72 21.99 -8.98
C LYS A 229 0.12 21.94 -10.27
N ASN A 230 -0.43 21.32 -11.30
CA ASN A 230 0.16 21.10 -12.62
C ASN A 230 1.57 20.48 -12.53
N ALA A 231 1.70 19.56 -11.57
CA ALA A 231 2.91 18.80 -11.30
C ALA A 231 2.57 17.51 -10.55
N PRO A 232 3.41 16.47 -10.63
CA PRO A 232 3.19 15.21 -9.93
C PRO A 232 2.84 15.39 -8.45
N LEU A 233 1.93 14.55 -7.94
CA LEU A 233 1.57 14.51 -6.52
C LEU A 233 2.80 14.17 -5.66
N ASP A 234 2.99 14.88 -4.55
CA ASP A 234 4.04 14.60 -3.55
C ASP A 234 3.51 13.71 -2.42
N SER A 235 2.20 13.76 -2.20
CA SER A 235 1.47 13.00 -1.19
C SER A 235 0.13 12.50 -1.74
N LEU A 236 -0.38 11.40 -1.20
CA LEU A 236 -1.68 10.87 -1.61
C LEU A 236 -2.81 11.80 -1.11
N GLU A 237 -2.57 12.51 -0.01
CA GLU A 237 -3.50 13.44 0.64
C GLU A 237 -3.88 14.62 -0.27
N GLU A 238 -3.02 15.00 -1.21
CA GLU A 238 -3.32 16.04 -2.23
C GLU A 238 -4.54 15.72 -3.09
N LEU A 239 -4.90 14.44 -3.25
CA LEU A 239 -6.13 14.07 -3.96
C LEU A 239 -7.37 14.70 -3.33
N ARG A 240 -7.36 15.05 -2.03
CA ARG A 240 -8.50 15.76 -1.40
C ARG A 240 -8.72 17.17 -1.94
N LEU A 241 -7.74 17.75 -2.61
CA LEU A 241 -7.84 19.05 -3.28
C LEU A 241 -8.39 18.91 -4.69
N VAL A 242 -8.44 17.70 -5.24
CA VAL A 242 -8.96 17.43 -6.58
C VAL A 242 -10.48 17.41 -6.54
N ARG A 243 -11.10 18.04 -7.53
CA ARG A 243 -12.56 18.09 -7.65
C ARG A 243 -13.17 16.68 -7.73
N GLY A 244 -14.27 16.47 -7.00
CA GLY A 244 -14.99 15.21 -6.95
C GLY A 244 -14.41 14.16 -5.99
N ILE A 245 -13.28 14.45 -5.35
CA ILE A 245 -12.70 13.59 -4.31
C ILE A 245 -13.21 14.04 -2.94
N GLY A 246 -14.47 13.69 -2.66
CA GLY A 246 -15.08 13.84 -1.34
C GLY A 246 -14.76 12.69 -0.38
N ASP A 247 -15.27 12.78 0.86
CA ASP A 247 -15.04 11.76 1.90
C ASP A 247 -15.55 10.37 1.47
N ASP A 248 -16.72 10.29 0.81
CA ASP A 248 -17.27 9.02 0.32
C ASP A 248 -16.42 8.43 -0.82
N PHE A 249 -15.90 9.27 -1.71
CA PHE A 249 -14.96 8.83 -2.74
C PHE A 249 -13.67 8.31 -2.11
N TRP A 250 -13.11 9.06 -1.14
CA TRP A 250 -11.90 8.68 -0.43
C TRP A 250 -12.05 7.33 0.28
N ALA A 251 -13.13 7.15 1.04
CA ALA A 251 -13.44 5.91 1.76
C ALA A 251 -13.85 4.76 0.82
N THR A 252 -14.13 5.01 -0.45
CA THR A 252 -14.44 3.95 -1.43
C THR A 252 -13.21 3.53 -2.23
N PHE A 253 -12.44 4.48 -2.74
CA PHE A 253 -11.42 4.23 -3.76
C PHE A 253 -9.98 4.55 -3.32
N VAL A 254 -9.79 5.33 -2.27
CA VAL A 254 -8.43 5.75 -1.86
C VAL A 254 -7.97 4.99 -0.63
N GLU A 255 -8.78 5.02 0.42
CA GLU A 255 -8.48 4.40 1.72
C GLU A 255 -9.75 3.73 2.28
N PRO A 256 -10.08 2.53 1.77
CA PRO A 256 -11.29 1.83 2.18
C PRO A 256 -11.26 1.36 3.64
N THR A 257 -10.05 1.12 4.17
CA THR A 257 -9.82 0.83 5.58
C THR A 257 -9.02 1.99 6.19
N PRO A 258 -9.61 2.81 7.07
CA PRO A 258 -8.93 3.95 7.67
C PRO A 258 -7.66 3.55 8.42
N ASN A 259 -6.57 4.29 8.21
CA ASN A 259 -5.24 4.05 8.80
C ASN A 259 -4.58 2.73 8.40
N ASP A 260 -5.08 2.05 7.38
CA ASP A 260 -4.45 0.87 6.80
C ASP A 260 -3.87 1.19 5.40
N PRO A 261 -2.56 1.44 5.31
CA PRO A 261 -1.93 1.77 4.03
C PRO A 261 -1.88 0.58 3.07
N ASP A 262 -1.97 -0.67 3.54
CA ASP A 262 -1.97 -1.87 2.72
C ASP A 262 -3.33 -2.07 2.00
N ALA A 263 -4.42 -1.65 2.65
CA ALA A 263 -5.78 -1.72 2.11
C ALA A 263 -6.06 -0.71 0.97
N ARG A 264 -5.19 0.29 0.76
CA ARG A 264 -5.34 1.27 -0.31
C ARG A 264 -5.23 0.60 -1.68
N ILE A 265 -6.12 0.97 -2.61
CA ILE A 265 -6.11 0.42 -3.98
C ILE A 265 -5.44 1.36 -5.00
N VAL A 266 -5.06 2.56 -4.58
CA VAL A 266 -4.37 3.58 -5.40
C VAL A 266 -3.01 3.95 -4.81
N THR A 267 -2.14 4.47 -5.66
CA THR A 267 -0.81 4.97 -5.31
C THR A 267 -0.39 6.14 -6.18
N ILE A 268 0.53 6.96 -5.67
CA ILE A 268 1.24 7.99 -6.46
C ILE A 268 2.63 7.52 -6.91
N TYR A 269 3.04 6.31 -6.50
CA TYR A 269 4.34 5.71 -6.80
C TYR A 269 4.13 4.50 -7.70
N GLY A 270 4.83 4.41 -8.83
CA GLY A 270 4.72 3.20 -9.64
C GLY A 270 5.14 3.35 -11.10
N SER A 271 5.48 2.21 -11.68
CA SER A 271 5.77 2.09 -13.12
C SER A 271 4.53 2.22 -14.00
N GLY A 272 3.32 2.15 -13.43
CA GLY A 272 2.04 2.04 -14.15
C GLY A 272 1.69 0.61 -14.58
N ALA A 273 2.50 -0.39 -14.22
CA ALA A 273 2.17 -1.80 -14.36
C ALA A 273 1.62 -2.38 -13.05
N VAL A 274 0.75 -3.38 -13.15
CA VAL A 274 0.08 -4.01 -11.99
C VAL A 274 0.64 -5.42 -11.74
N ASN A 275 0.84 -5.80 -10.48
CA ASN A 275 1.27 -7.14 -10.10
C ASN A 275 0.09 -8.06 -9.80
N PRO A 276 -0.25 -9.04 -10.68
CA PRO A 276 -1.42 -9.89 -10.49
C PRO A 276 -1.27 -10.92 -9.36
N ASN A 277 -0.11 -11.02 -8.70
CA ASN A 277 0.05 -11.85 -7.51
C ASN A 277 -0.26 -11.11 -6.20
N GLU A 278 -0.10 -9.77 -6.19
CA GLU A 278 -0.22 -8.96 -4.96
C GLU A 278 -1.38 -7.97 -5.01
N ALA A 279 -1.71 -7.44 -6.19
CA ALA A 279 -2.77 -6.47 -6.37
C ALA A 279 -4.12 -7.04 -5.91
N PRO A 280 -4.93 -6.29 -5.13
CA PRO A 280 -6.32 -6.66 -4.86
C PRO A 280 -7.05 -7.00 -6.16
N PRO A 281 -7.96 -8.00 -6.17
CA PRO A 281 -8.64 -8.40 -7.40
C PRO A 281 -9.40 -7.26 -8.09
N GLU A 282 -9.86 -6.26 -7.36
CA GLU A 282 -10.49 -5.04 -7.87
C GLU A 282 -9.51 -4.19 -8.70
N VAL A 283 -8.26 -4.08 -8.26
CA VAL A 283 -7.19 -3.39 -9.02
C VAL A 283 -6.87 -4.16 -10.30
N ILE A 284 -6.82 -5.48 -10.23
CA ILE A 284 -6.60 -6.34 -11.40
C ILE A 284 -7.75 -6.19 -12.40
N LEU A 285 -9.00 -6.22 -11.90
CA LEU A 285 -10.19 -6.02 -12.70
C LEU A 285 -10.16 -4.66 -13.41
N ALA A 286 -9.90 -3.57 -12.69
CA ALA A 286 -9.79 -2.24 -13.27
C ALA A 286 -8.69 -2.18 -14.35
N ARG A 287 -7.55 -2.84 -14.12
CA ARG A 287 -6.47 -2.90 -15.11
C ARG A 287 -6.85 -3.68 -16.35
N LEU A 288 -7.50 -4.83 -16.22
CA LEU A 288 -8.00 -5.61 -17.37
C LEU A 288 -9.05 -4.83 -18.15
N CYS A 289 -9.98 -4.20 -17.45
CA CYS A 289 -11.07 -3.46 -18.07
C CYS A 289 -10.64 -2.12 -18.69
N SER A 290 -9.40 -1.67 -18.48
CA SER A 290 -8.80 -0.58 -19.26
C SER A 290 -8.43 -0.98 -20.70
N TYR A 291 -8.55 -2.26 -21.05
CA TYR A 291 -8.28 -2.81 -22.39
C TYR A 291 -9.39 -3.72 -22.93
N LEU A 292 -10.15 -4.36 -22.04
CA LEU A 292 -11.13 -5.41 -22.36
C LEU A 292 -12.58 -4.95 -22.08
N GLU A 293 -12.87 -3.69 -22.34
CA GLU A 293 -14.09 -2.96 -21.98
C GLU A 293 -15.37 -3.70 -22.38
N ASP A 294 -15.37 -4.27 -23.59
CA ASP A 294 -16.52 -5.00 -24.16
C ASP A 294 -16.71 -6.43 -23.60
N GLN A 295 -15.75 -6.95 -22.83
CA GLN A 295 -15.86 -8.31 -22.30
C GLN A 295 -16.91 -8.37 -21.17
N PRO A 296 -17.63 -9.49 -21.01
CA PRO A 296 -18.58 -9.66 -19.90
C PRO A 296 -17.95 -9.45 -18.53
N LEU A 297 -16.66 -9.77 -18.36
CA LEU A 297 -15.90 -9.50 -17.15
C LEU A 297 -15.96 -8.02 -16.72
N CYS A 298 -16.03 -7.10 -17.68
CA CYS A 298 -15.98 -5.66 -17.48
C CYS A 298 -17.36 -5.00 -17.50
N SER A 299 -18.24 -5.46 -18.38
CA SER A 299 -19.58 -4.89 -18.56
C SER A 299 -20.64 -5.45 -17.61
N ASN A 300 -20.48 -6.69 -17.14
CA ASN A 300 -21.43 -7.34 -16.24
C ASN A 300 -20.95 -7.33 -14.77
N PRO A 301 -21.63 -6.60 -13.87
CA PRO A 301 -21.27 -6.55 -12.44
C PRO A 301 -21.20 -7.91 -11.76
N ALA A 302 -22.02 -8.88 -12.18
CA ALA A 302 -22.02 -10.22 -11.61
C ALA A 302 -20.76 -11.00 -11.99
N GLU A 303 -20.29 -10.89 -13.24
CA GLU A 303 -19.04 -11.54 -13.69
C GLU A 303 -17.81 -10.92 -13.02
N ALA A 304 -17.79 -9.58 -12.91
CA ALA A 304 -16.79 -8.86 -12.12
C ALA A 304 -16.73 -9.35 -10.66
N ALA A 305 -17.89 -9.49 -10.01
CA ALA A 305 -17.98 -9.97 -8.63
C ALA A 305 -17.49 -11.43 -8.48
N LYS A 306 -17.82 -12.32 -9.43
CA LYS A 306 -17.29 -13.70 -9.45
C LYS A 306 -15.77 -13.71 -9.53
N PHE A 307 -15.18 -12.92 -10.44
CA PHE A 307 -13.73 -12.82 -10.59
C PHE A 307 -13.07 -12.37 -9.28
N VAL A 308 -13.56 -11.28 -8.69
CA VAL A 308 -13.04 -10.74 -7.42
C VAL A 308 -13.13 -11.77 -6.30
N GLN A 309 -14.31 -12.37 -6.10
CA GLN A 309 -14.53 -13.35 -5.04
C GLN A 309 -13.67 -14.60 -5.21
N LEU A 310 -13.59 -15.13 -6.43
CA LEU A 310 -12.85 -16.34 -6.74
C LEU A 310 -11.35 -16.16 -6.48
N LEU A 311 -10.77 -15.06 -6.97
CA LEU A 311 -9.35 -14.78 -6.80
C LEU A 311 -9.00 -14.48 -5.33
N SER A 312 -9.86 -13.72 -4.63
CA SER A 312 -9.70 -13.48 -3.19
C SER A 312 -9.72 -14.79 -2.39
N THR A 313 -10.70 -15.66 -2.67
CA THR A 313 -10.84 -16.95 -1.98
C THR A 313 -9.66 -17.88 -2.29
N ALA A 314 -9.20 -17.93 -3.53
CA ALA A 314 -8.05 -18.74 -3.91
C ALA A 314 -6.79 -18.31 -3.14
N ARG A 315 -6.52 -17.00 -3.06
CA ARG A 315 -5.38 -16.44 -2.33
C ARG A 315 -5.46 -16.62 -0.82
N SER A 316 -6.67 -16.60 -0.23
CA SER A 316 -6.82 -16.85 1.21
C SER A 316 -6.52 -18.31 1.58
N LEU A 317 -6.74 -19.26 0.66
CA LEU A 317 -6.48 -20.68 0.89
C LEU A 317 -5.04 -21.07 0.59
N ILE A 318 -4.43 -20.49 -0.45
CA ILE A 318 -3.08 -20.80 -0.89
C ILE A 318 -2.27 -19.49 -0.90
N PRO A 319 -1.50 -19.19 0.16
CA PRO A 319 -0.71 -17.97 0.26
C PRO A 319 0.61 -18.07 -0.54
N LEU A 320 0.52 -18.50 -1.80
CA LEU A 320 1.64 -18.56 -2.73
C LEU A 320 1.31 -17.75 -3.99
N PRO A 321 2.28 -17.06 -4.60
CA PRO A 321 2.09 -16.43 -5.90
C PRO A 321 1.63 -17.48 -6.92
N PHE A 322 0.54 -17.20 -7.64
CA PHE A 322 -0.02 -18.12 -8.63
C PHE A 322 0.64 -17.97 -10.00
N PHE A 323 1.13 -16.77 -10.33
CA PHE A 323 1.58 -16.42 -11.67
C PHE A 323 3.09 -16.18 -11.68
N SER A 324 3.86 -17.10 -12.27
CA SER A 324 5.31 -16.91 -12.39
C SER A 324 5.64 -15.88 -13.47
N ARG A 325 4.83 -15.84 -14.54
CA ARG A 325 4.92 -14.92 -15.67
C ARG A 325 3.57 -14.26 -15.93
N VAL A 326 3.59 -13.12 -16.62
CA VAL A 326 2.37 -12.45 -17.08
C VAL A 326 1.54 -13.35 -17.99
N SER A 327 2.19 -14.14 -18.85
CA SER A 327 1.52 -15.14 -19.70
C SER A 327 0.68 -16.16 -18.91
N ASP A 328 1.07 -16.50 -17.70
CA ASP A 328 0.34 -17.43 -16.83
C ASP A 328 -0.95 -16.79 -16.32
N PHE A 329 -0.88 -15.51 -15.97
CA PHE A 329 -2.04 -14.70 -15.60
C PHE A 329 -2.98 -14.48 -16.78
N LEU A 330 -2.45 -14.19 -17.97
CA LEU A 330 -3.27 -14.06 -19.18
C LEU A 330 -3.95 -15.38 -19.56
N ALA A 331 -3.27 -16.52 -19.37
CA ALA A 331 -3.90 -17.83 -19.55
C ALA A 331 -5.03 -18.07 -18.54
N PHE A 332 -4.84 -17.68 -17.27
CA PHE A 332 -5.88 -17.77 -16.23
C PHE A 332 -7.15 -17.02 -16.59
N ILE A 333 -7.05 -15.77 -17.06
CA ILE A 333 -8.25 -14.99 -17.44
C ILE A 333 -8.91 -15.51 -18.72
N GLU A 334 -8.14 -16.11 -19.63
CA GLU A 334 -8.67 -16.81 -20.82
C GLU A 334 -9.21 -18.21 -20.52
N GLY A 335 -9.19 -18.66 -19.26
CA GLY A 335 -9.64 -20.00 -18.87
C GLY A 335 -8.77 -21.12 -19.42
N ARG A 336 -7.52 -20.82 -19.80
CA ARG A 336 -6.53 -21.73 -20.38
C ARG A 336 -5.50 -22.15 -19.32
N GLY A 337 -4.65 -23.10 -19.69
CA GLY A 337 -3.55 -23.58 -18.85
C GLY A 337 -3.52 -25.10 -18.75
N GLY A 338 -2.51 -25.62 -18.07
CA GLY A 338 -2.42 -27.02 -17.70
C GLY A 338 -3.13 -27.35 -16.38
N PRO A 339 -3.16 -28.63 -15.97
CA PRO A 339 -3.84 -29.06 -14.74
C PRO A 339 -3.32 -28.44 -13.43
N ARG A 340 -2.12 -27.87 -13.45
CA ARG A 340 -1.49 -27.17 -12.31
C ARG A 340 -1.70 -25.65 -12.34
N ASP A 341 -2.31 -25.12 -13.39
CA ASP A 341 -2.64 -23.70 -13.47
C ASP A 341 -3.94 -23.39 -12.71
N LEU A 342 -4.06 -22.15 -12.24
CA LEU A 342 -5.11 -21.75 -11.31
C LEU A 342 -6.52 -21.99 -11.86
N TYR A 343 -6.80 -21.61 -13.12
CA TYR A 343 -8.16 -21.73 -13.65
C TYR A 343 -8.59 -23.20 -13.81
N PRO A 344 -7.82 -24.08 -14.48
CA PRO A 344 -8.15 -25.51 -14.53
C PRO A 344 -8.23 -26.18 -13.16
N MET A 345 -7.38 -25.77 -12.20
CA MET A 345 -7.45 -26.27 -10.82
C MET A 345 -8.78 -25.90 -10.15
N LEU A 346 -9.21 -24.64 -10.27
CA LEU A 346 -10.50 -24.19 -9.74
C LEU A 346 -11.67 -24.91 -10.42
N GLN A 347 -11.60 -25.09 -11.74
CA GLN A 347 -12.59 -25.82 -12.51
C GLN A 347 -12.70 -27.29 -12.08
N SER A 348 -11.57 -27.94 -11.80
CA SER A 348 -11.50 -29.32 -11.28
C SER A 348 -12.12 -29.44 -9.89
N PHE A 349 -11.89 -28.44 -9.03
CA PHE A 349 -12.39 -28.44 -7.65
C PHE A 349 -13.89 -28.09 -7.56
N LEU A 350 -14.34 -27.09 -8.33
CA LEU A 350 -15.70 -26.56 -8.26
C LEU A 350 -16.68 -27.25 -9.23
N GLY A 351 -16.16 -27.88 -10.28
CA GLY A 351 -16.94 -28.35 -11.44
C GLY A 351 -16.96 -27.32 -12.58
N ALA A 352 -16.98 -27.81 -13.82
CA ALA A 352 -16.87 -26.97 -15.02
C ALA A 352 -18.01 -25.95 -15.20
N ASP A 353 -19.23 -26.33 -14.81
CA ASP A 353 -20.43 -25.50 -14.96
C ASP A 353 -20.79 -24.75 -13.67
N ASN A 354 -19.83 -24.62 -12.73
CA ASN A 354 -20.09 -23.98 -11.46
C ASN A 354 -20.34 -22.47 -11.65
N PRO A 355 -21.45 -21.92 -11.12
CA PRO A 355 -21.80 -20.50 -11.32
C PRO A 355 -20.83 -19.52 -10.66
N LEU A 356 -19.91 -19.98 -9.79
CA LEU A 356 -18.87 -19.16 -9.17
C LEU A 356 -17.66 -18.93 -10.10
N LEU A 357 -17.50 -19.74 -11.16
CA LEU A 357 -16.46 -19.49 -12.15
C LEU A 357 -16.86 -18.27 -12.99
N PHE A 358 -15.96 -17.31 -13.10
CA PHE A 358 -16.14 -16.18 -14.01
C PHE A 358 -16.02 -16.66 -15.45
N GLN A 359 -16.74 -16.01 -16.37
CA GLN A 359 -16.63 -16.30 -17.79
C GLN A 359 -15.24 -15.91 -18.32
N PRO A 360 -14.49 -16.84 -18.94
CA PRO A 360 -13.20 -16.52 -19.55
C PRO A 360 -13.27 -15.39 -20.57
N VAL A 361 -12.27 -14.51 -20.55
CA VAL A 361 -12.18 -13.40 -21.51
C VAL A 361 -11.51 -13.84 -22.80
N THR A 362 -11.84 -13.15 -23.90
CA THR A 362 -11.11 -13.27 -25.16
C THR A 362 -10.21 -12.05 -25.33
N ILE A 363 -8.89 -12.28 -25.37
CA ILE A 363 -7.92 -11.21 -25.62
C ILE A 363 -7.68 -11.09 -27.14
N PRO A 364 -7.98 -9.94 -27.77
CA PRO A 364 -7.67 -9.73 -29.18
C PRO A 364 -6.15 -9.83 -29.44
N ALA A 365 -5.76 -10.50 -30.52
CA ALA A 365 -4.34 -10.72 -30.82
C ALA A 365 -3.53 -9.42 -30.93
N GLY A 366 -4.14 -8.34 -31.45
CA GLY A 366 -3.52 -7.02 -31.56
C GLY A 366 -3.30 -6.30 -30.22
N GLN A 367 -4.04 -6.66 -29.17
CA GLN A 367 -3.94 -6.03 -27.85
C GLN A 367 -3.10 -6.86 -26.86
N ARG A 368 -2.87 -8.15 -27.14
CA ARG A 368 -2.21 -9.06 -26.19
C ARG A 368 -0.84 -8.55 -25.72
N THR A 369 0.00 -8.06 -26.63
CA THR A 369 1.32 -7.52 -26.28
C THR A 369 1.21 -6.24 -25.46
N GLU A 370 0.23 -5.39 -25.74
CA GLU A 370 0.00 -4.17 -24.97
C GLU A 370 -0.43 -4.51 -23.54
N ILE A 371 -1.39 -5.42 -23.39
CA ILE A 371 -1.86 -5.91 -22.07
C ILE A 371 -0.70 -6.59 -21.32
N ASP A 372 0.09 -7.45 -21.98
CA ASP A 372 1.23 -8.13 -21.35
C ASP A 372 2.23 -7.12 -20.72
N ASN A 373 2.52 -6.02 -21.43
CA ASN A 373 3.40 -4.95 -20.94
C ASN A 373 2.83 -4.14 -19.77
N THR A 374 1.55 -4.32 -19.44
CA THR A 374 0.85 -3.57 -18.40
C THR A 374 0.78 -4.32 -17.07
N PHE A 375 1.25 -5.57 -17.04
CA PHE A 375 1.36 -6.38 -15.85
C PHE A 375 2.83 -6.78 -15.60
N VAL A 376 3.16 -7.06 -14.34
CA VAL A 376 4.50 -7.52 -13.93
C VAL A 376 4.38 -8.51 -12.79
N THR A 377 5.18 -9.58 -12.76
CA THR A 377 5.14 -10.57 -11.66
C THR A 377 6.21 -10.33 -10.59
N ALA A 378 6.85 -9.15 -10.61
CA ALA A 378 7.87 -8.73 -9.65
C ALA A 378 7.55 -7.34 -9.11
N ALA A 379 7.96 -7.07 -7.87
CA ALA A 379 7.83 -5.75 -7.24
C ALA A 379 9.17 -5.04 -7.18
N ARG A 380 9.18 -3.76 -7.55
CA ARG A 380 10.40 -2.92 -7.59
C ARG A 380 10.27 -1.65 -6.78
N ILE A 381 9.07 -1.23 -6.42
CA ILE A 381 8.84 -0.08 -5.54
C ILE A 381 8.01 -0.61 -4.39
N LEU A 382 8.54 -0.48 -3.17
CA LEU A 382 7.95 -1.03 -1.96
C LEU A 382 7.72 0.11 -0.97
N THR A 383 6.55 0.11 -0.34
CA THR A 383 6.32 0.96 0.83
C THR A 383 6.50 0.13 2.08
N VAL A 384 7.25 0.70 3.04
CA VAL A 384 7.57 0.07 4.32
C VAL A 384 7.24 1.08 5.42
N HIS A 385 6.22 0.75 6.19
CA HIS A 385 5.81 1.46 7.38
C HIS A 385 6.28 0.68 8.60
N VAL A 386 7.00 1.34 9.49
CA VAL A 386 7.49 0.72 10.73
C VAL A 386 7.09 1.55 11.92
N THR A 387 6.36 0.94 12.84
CA THR A 387 6.01 1.56 14.13
C THR A 387 6.93 0.99 15.20
N GLY A 388 7.80 1.83 15.75
CA GLY A 388 8.61 1.51 16.91
C GLY A 388 7.92 1.96 18.19
N GLN A 389 7.95 1.12 19.23
CA GLN A 389 7.29 1.37 20.50
C GLN A 389 8.21 1.00 21.66
N SER A 390 8.22 1.77 22.73
CA SER A 390 9.03 1.47 23.92
C SER A 390 8.40 2.05 25.20
N GLY A 391 8.78 1.47 26.33
CA GLY A 391 8.32 1.94 27.63
C GLY A 391 6.86 1.65 27.88
N CYS A 392 6.48 0.36 27.83
CA CYS A 392 5.12 -0.05 28.17
C CYS A 392 4.71 0.49 29.55
N ARG A 393 3.50 1.03 29.67
CA ARG A 393 2.98 1.59 30.92
C ARG A 393 2.45 0.51 31.87
N GLU A 394 1.83 -0.52 31.31
CA GLU A 394 1.21 -1.61 32.06
C GLU A 394 1.26 -2.88 31.22
N MET A 395 1.78 -3.96 31.80
CA MET A 395 1.77 -5.29 31.19
C MET A 395 0.66 -6.12 31.82
N ASP A 396 -0.06 -6.89 31.00
CA ASP A 396 -1.03 -7.86 31.48
C ASP A 396 -0.36 -9.20 31.90
N GLU A 397 -1.17 -10.18 32.28
CA GLU A 397 -0.73 -11.51 32.70
C GLU A 397 -0.05 -12.33 31.57
N TYR A 398 -0.31 -11.97 30.31
CA TYR A 398 0.29 -12.59 29.13
C TYR A 398 1.56 -11.84 28.67
N GLY A 399 1.91 -10.74 29.34
CA GLY A 399 3.04 -9.89 29.01
C GLY A 399 2.80 -9.01 27.78
N GLU A 400 1.54 -8.75 27.44
CA GLU A 400 1.14 -7.78 26.43
C GLU A 400 0.98 -6.39 27.06
N CYS A 401 1.22 -5.35 26.26
CA CYS A 401 1.12 -3.97 26.73
C CYS A 401 -0.31 -3.46 26.61
N VAL A 402 -0.97 -3.23 27.75
CA VAL A 402 -2.37 -2.77 27.80
C VAL A 402 -2.52 -1.28 28.12
N GLY A 403 -1.54 -0.69 28.81
CA GLY A 403 -1.54 0.73 29.16
C GLY A 403 -1.02 1.68 28.07
N GLY A 404 -0.71 1.15 26.88
CA GLY A 404 0.00 1.88 25.82
C GLY A 404 1.49 2.10 26.12
N TYR A 405 2.18 2.71 25.14
CA TYR A 405 3.62 2.96 25.21
C TYR A 405 3.93 4.41 25.59
N ARG A 406 5.06 4.63 26.28
CA ARG A 406 5.55 6.00 26.56
C ARG A 406 6.20 6.64 25.35
N GLY A 407 6.87 5.83 24.52
CA GLY A 407 7.43 6.27 23.23
C GLY A 407 6.82 5.47 22.09
N GLU A 408 6.38 6.19 21.06
CA GLU A 408 5.94 5.64 19.77
C GLU A 408 6.50 6.54 18.66
N VAL A 409 7.10 5.92 17.64
CA VAL A 409 7.64 6.59 16.46
C VAL A 409 7.24 5.80 15.23
N ARG A 410 6.74 6.47 14.20
CA ARG A 410 6.38 5.84 12.93
C ARG A 410 7.33 6.31 11.84
N LEU A 411 7.84 5.35 11.06
CA LEU A 411 8.61 5.61 9.86
C LEU A 411 7.78 5.22 8.65
N ASN A 412 7.48 6.19 7.79
CA ASN A 412 6.79 5.98 6.52
C ASN A 412 7.81 6.15 5.39
N THR A 413 8.08 5.07 4.66
CA THR A 413 9.15 5.06 3.65
C THR A 413 8.72 4.38 2.36
N VAL A 414 9.19 4.93 1.24
CA VAL A 414 9.08 4.33 -0.09
C VAL A 414 10.48 3.99 -0.56
N LEU A 415 10.71 2.72 -0.85
CA LEU A 415 11.96 2.16 -1.29
C LEU A 415 11.87 1.82 -2.77
N ASN A 416 12.83 2.32 -3.53
CA ASN A 416 12.98 1.99 -4.94
C ASN A 416 14.08 0.91 -5.10
N PHE A 417 13.74 -0.14 -5.83
CA PHE A 417 14.55 -1.27 -6.30
C PHE A 417 14.47 -1.44 -7.83
N ASP A 418 13.94 -0.44 -8.55
CA ASP A 418 13.94 -0.33 -10.02
C ASP A 418 15.25 0.26 -10.56
N GLU A 419 15.93 -0.50 -11.43
CA GLU A 419 17.22 -0.16 -12.01
C GLU A 419 17.21 1.11 -12.87
N ARG A 420 16.04 1.54 -13.36
CA ARG A 420 15.91 2.82 -14.10
C ARG A 420 16.18 4.01 -13.19
N TRP A 421 15.96 3.86 -11.89
CA TRP A 421 16.30 4.86 -10.89
C TRP A 421 17.73 4.62 -10.41
N THR A 422 18.70 4.93 -11.26
CA THR A 422 20.11 4.95 -10.85
C THR A 422 20.42 6.28 -10.15
N PRO A 423 20.99 6.26 -8.94
CA PRO A 423 21.32 7.49 -8.23
C PRO A 423 22.35 8.32 -9.01
N PRO A 424 22.28 9.67 -8.95
CA PRO A 424 23.27 10.51 -9.60
C PRO A 424 24.68 10.27 -9.01
N PRO A 425 25.75 10.64 -9.74
CA PRO A 425 27.13 10.49 -9.27
C PRO A 425 27.35 10.99 -7.83
N PRO A 426 28.20 10.33 -7.02
CA PRO A 426 29.22 9.34 -7.40
C PRO A 426 28.74 7.88 -7.44
N ASN A 427 27.46 7.59 -7.12
CA ASN A 427 26.92 6.23 -7.08
C ASN A 427 26.38 5.74 -8.43
N ALA A 428 26.80 6.37 -9.53
CA ALA A 428 26.37 6.01 -10.88
C ALA A 428 26.88 4.60 -11.24
N GLY A 429 25.96 3.71 -11.65
CA GLY A 429 26.33 2.46 -12.33
C GLY A 429 25.75 1.16 -11.77
N ALA A 430 25.11 1.15 -10.60
CA ALA A 430 24.34 -0.01 -10.14
C ALA A 430 23.33 0.40 -9.06
N MET A 431 22.15 -0.21 -9.09
CA MET A 431 21.19 -0.04 -8.01
C MET A 431 21.72 -0.68 -6.72
N PRO A 432 21.72 0.02 -5.58
CA PRO A 432 22.10 -0.57 -4.31
C PRO A 432 21.21 -1.77 -3.97
N GLY A 433 21.79 -2.90 -3.55
CA GLY A 433 21.04 -4.11 -3.20
C GLY A 433 20.03 -3.91 -2.06
N LEU A 434 20.20 -2.86 -1.25
CA LEU A 434 19.30 -2.47 -0.16
C LEU A 434 18.21 -1.47 -0.59
N GLY A 435 18.10 -1.20 -1.89
CA GLY A 435 17.23 -0.17 -2.44
C GLY A 435 17.64 1.24 -2.02
N VAL A 436 16.94 2.22 -2.57
CA VAL A 436 17.15 3.64 -2.24
C VAL A 436 15.85 4.27 -1.77
N TYR A 437 15.96 5.21 -0.83
CA TYR A 437 14.83 5.99 -0.36
C TYR A 437 14.36 6.93 -1.47
N HIS A 438 13.12 6.72 -1.90
CA HIS A 438 12.38 7.68 -2.70
C HIS A 438 11.64 8.67 -1.79
N TYR A 439 11.12 8.16 -0.66
CA TYR A 439 10.47 8.95 0.38
C TYR A 439 10.87 8.41 1.76
N TYR A 440 11.07 9.31 2.72
CA TYR A 440 11.39 8.98 4.11
C TYR A 440 10.81 10.05 5.04
N ARG A 441 9.87 9.66 5.90
CA ARG A 441 9.27 10.53 6.90
C ARG A 441 9.26 9.86 8.27
N VAL A 442 9.57 10.65 9.29
CA VAL A 442 9.43 10.30 10.71
C VAL A 442 8.20 11.04 11.24
N GLU A 443 7.32 10.31 11.91
CA GLU A 443 6.09 10.82 12.56
C GLU A 443 6.11 10.55 14.07
#